data_AF-A0A381KKD8-F1
#
_entry.id   AF-A0A381KKD8-F1
#
_cell.length_a   1.000
_cell.length_b   1.000
_cell.length_c   1.000
_cell.angle_alpha   90.00
_cell.angle_beta   90.00
_cell.angle_gamma   90.00
#
_symmetry.space_group_name_H-M   'P 1'
#
loop_
_entity.id
_entity.type
_entity.pdbx_description
1 polymer ?
#
loop_
_entity_poly.entity_id
_entity_poly.type
_entity_poly.pdbx_seq_one_letter_code
_entity_poly.pdbx_strand_id
1 'polypeptide(L)' 'MREGKKKLTDLVAVDDDDINNFKQIGDLGIDIEFRMLPRDKKKQLSDLIK' A
#
# COMPACT_ATOMS: atom_id res chain seq x y z
N MET A 1 1.40 -13.40 -10.53
CA MET A 1 1.44 -11.99 -10.97
C MET A 1 0.35 -11.83 -12.02
N ARG A 2 -0.65 -10.96 -11.80
CA ARG A 2 -1.61 -10.59 -12.86
C ARG A 2 -1.02 -9.42 -13.64
N GLU A 3 -1.27 -9.39 -14.94
CA GLU A 3 -0.83 -8.30 -15.81
C GLU A 3 -1.36 -6.96 -15.29
N GLY A 4 -0.50 -5.93 -15.23
CA GLY A 4 -0.84 -4.60 -14.70
C GLY A 4 -0.65 -4.39 -13.19
N LYS A 5 -0.49 -5.44 -12.37
CA LYS A 5 -0.26 -5.29 -10.91
C LYS A 5 1.23 -5.25 -10.58
N LYS A 6 1.63 -4.24 -9.80
CA LYS A 6 2.97 -4.06 -9.23
C LYS A 6 3.01 -4.66 -7.82
N LYS A 7 4.10 -5.37 -7.50
CA LYS A 7 4.28 -5.95 -6.16
C LYS A 7 4.54 -4.83 -5.14
N LEU A 8 3.69 -4.72 -4.12
CA LEU A 8 3.83 -3.74 -3.03
C LEU A 8 4.52 -4.37 -1.80
N THR A 9 4.16 -5.61 -1.46
CA THR A 9 4.82 -6.44 -0.45
C THR A 9 4.89 -7.89 -0.93
N ASP A 10 5.48 -8.80 -0.15
CA ASP A 10 5.56 -10.21 -0.50
C ASP A 10 4.20 -10.87 -0.78
N LEU A 11 3.13 -10.36 -0.17
CA LEU A 11 1.79 -10.94 -0.26
C LEU A 11 0.76 -10.00 -0.91
N VAL A 12 1.13 -8.75 -1.19
CA VAL A 12 0.20 -7.73 -1.73
C VAL A 12 0.77 -7.16 -3.02
N ALA A 13 -0.03 -7.17 -4.08
CA ALA A 13 0.26 -6.51 -5.34
C ALA A 13 -0.90 -5.58 -5.70
N VAL A 14 -0.57 -4.39 -6.18
CA VAL A 14 -1.50 -3.27 -6.41
C VAL A 14 -1.33 -2.75 -7.82
N ASP A 15 -2.39 -2.23 -8.42
CA ASP A 15 -2.29 -1.46 -9.67
C ASP A 15 -2.22 0.05 -9.37
N ASP A 16 -2.18 0.87 -10.41
CA ASP A 16 -2.08 2.32 -10.26
C ASP A 16 -3.36 2.95 -9.69
N ASP A 17 -4.53 2.34 -9.91
CA ASP A 17 -5.81 2.78 -9.35
C ASP A 17 -5.87 2.52 -7.84
N ASP A 18 -5.42 1.35 -7.40
CA ASP A 18 -5.25 1.01 -5.98
C ASP A 18 -4.39 2.07 -5.27
N ILE A 19 -3.26 2.46 -5.88
CA ILE A 19 -2.34 3.49 -5.34
C ILE A 19 -3.04 4.85 -5.22
N ASN A 20 -3.79 5.25 -6.23
CA ASN A 20 -4.52 6.52 -6.21
C ASN A 20 -5.61 6.54 -5.14
N ASN A 21 -6.33 5.43 -4.96
CA ASN A 21 -7.32 5.29 -3.90
C ASN A 21 -6.68 5.45 -2.52
N PHE A 22 -5.52 4.82 -2.26
CA PHE A 22 -4.83 4.99 -0.98
C PHE A 22 -4.39 6.43 -0.73
N LYS A 23 -3.94 7.16 -1.76
CA LYS A 23 -3.61 8.58 -1.65
C LYS A 23 -4.84 9.41 -1.26
N GLN A 24 -5.95 9.23 -1.96
CA GLN A 24 -7.20 9.96 -1.67
C GLN A 24 -7.72 9.68 -0.25
N ILE A 25 -7.64 8.43 0.21
CA ILE A 25 -8.02 8.08 1.58
C ILE A 25 -7.10 8.79 2.60
N GLY A 26 -5.80 8.87 2.32
CA GLY A 26 -4.85 9.63 3.13
C GLY A 26 -5.15 11.14 3.15
N ASP A 27 -5.55 11.71 2.01
CA ASP A 27 -5.93 13.12 1.88
C ASP A 27 -7.20 13.47 2.69
N LEU A 28 -8.07 12.48 2.96
CA LEU A 28 -9.22 12.62 3.87
C LEU A 28 -8.83 12.59 5.36
N GLY A 29 -7.54 12.46 5.68
CA GLY A 29 -7.02 12.44 7.05
C GLY A 29 -7.08 11.05 7.71
N ILE A 30 -7.31 9.99 6.94
CA ILE A 30 -7.29 8.61 7.44
C ILE A 30 -5.85 8.08 7.40
N ASP A 31 -5.35 7.60 8.53
CA ASP A 31 -4.02 6.99 8.59
C ASP A 31 -4.06 5.55 8.03
N ILE A 32 -3.22 5.28 7.03
CA ILE A 32 -3.15 3.99 6.34
C ILE A 32 -1.78 3.37 6.60
N GLU A 33 -1.79 2.30 7.40
CA GLU A 33 -0.60 1.51 7.70
C GLU A 33 -0.62 0.14 7.00
N PHE A 34 0.56 -0.29 6.55
CA PHE A 34 0.78 -1.61 5.97
C PHE A 34 1.67 -2.44 6.89
N ARG A 35 1.16 -3.60 7.31
CA ARG A 35 1.91 -4.61 8.08
C ARG A 35 1.32 -6.00 7.83
N MET A 36 2.17 -7.03 7.86
CA MET A 36 1.74 -8.41 7.63
C MET A 36 1.25 -9.05 8.94
N LEU A 37 1.99 -8.85 10.02
CA LEU A 37 1.62 -9.27 11.36
C LEU A 37 1.51 -8.06 12.30
N PRO A 38 0.74 -8.16 13.40
CA PRO A 38 0.62 -7.06 14.35
C PRO A 38 1.95 -6.59 14.97
N ARG A 39 2.94 -7.49 15.04
CA ARG A 39 4.28 -7.24 15.59
C ARG A 39 5.25 -6.62 14.58
N ASP A 40 4.93 -6.67 13.30
CA ASP A 40 5.81 -6.13 12.27
C ASP A 40 5.84 -4.61 12.32
N LYS A 41 6.96 -4.04 11.88
CA LYS A 41 7.10 -2.59 11.76
C LYS A 41 6.03 -2.05 10.80
N LYS A 42 5.28 -1.06 11.28
CA LYS A 42 4.34 -0.29 10.46
C LYS A 42 5.10 0.38 9.32
N LYS A 43 4.54 0.31 8.11
CA LYS A 43 5.03 0.99 6.92
C LYS A 43 3.92 1.86 6.35
N GLN A 44 4.26 3.06 5.89
CA GLN A 44 3.36 3.90 5.13
C GLN A 44 3.44 3.56 3.64
N LEU A 45 2.47 4.04 2.87
CA LEU A 45 2.47 3.89 1.40
C LEU A 45 3.77 4.41 0.78
N SER A 46 4.29 5.54 1.28
CA SER A 46 5.55 6.15 0.85
C SER A 46 6.79 5.29 1.11
N ASP A 47 6.74 4.38 2.09
CA ASP A 47 7.85 3.47 2.39
C ASP A 47 7.88 2.28 1.40
N LEU A 48 6.76 2.04 0.72
CA LEU A 48 6.52 0.87 -0.13
C LEU A 48 6.59 1.20 -1.62
N ILE A 49 6.40 2.47 -2.00
CA ILE A 49 6.47 2.95 -3.38
C ILE A 49 7.75 3.79 -3.54
N LYS A 50 8.66 3.36 -4.40
CA LYS A 50 9.80 4.16 -4.87
C LYS A 50 9.48 4.80 -6.21
#